data_AF-A0A0B7FV09-F1
#
_entry.id   AF-A0A0B7FV09-F1
#
_cell.length_a   1.000
_cell.length_b   1.000
_cell.length_c   1.000
_cell.angle_alpha   90.00
_cell.angle_beta   90.00
_cell.angle_gamma   90.00
#
_symmetry.space_group_name_H-M   'P 1'
#
loop_
_entity.id
_entity.type
_entity.pdbx_description
1 polymer ?
#
loop_
_entity_poly.entity_id
_entity_poly.type
_entity_poly.pdbx_seq_one_letter_code
_entity_poly.pdbx_strand_id
1 'polypeptide(L)'
;MPIATAMAGVNMRLNAGGIREMHWHLTAEWGYTIAGSCRVNAVDQLGRNYLADVYPGDLWYFPKGIPHSIQGLNDTADGCEFLLVLDDGTFSEDSTFLLTDWMAHVPKEVLAKNFRVNTSVFDHIPDRQLWMLPSVVPTQSVAEANPVSPAGIAPLPFTFAASKAPATNTTGGTVKIVDSRTFNISQTIALGEVTVVPGGIRELHWHPTQPEWSYFLEGNARVTVFASSGNARTFDYQAGDVGS
;
A
#
# COMPACT_ATOMS: atom_id res chain seq x y z
N MET A 1 -9.24 -8.22 13.46
CA MET A 1 -9.27 -7.56 14.78
C MET A 1 -10.58 -6.77 14.90
N PRO A 2 -11.61 -7.26 15.61
CA PRO A 2 -12.98 -6.71 15.49
C PRO A 2 -13.18 -5.25 15.92
N ILE A 3 -12.27 -4.70 16.74
CA ILE A 3 -12.36 -3.30 17.21
C ILE A 3 -11.94 -2.29 16.12
N ALA A 4 -11.07 -2.69 15.20
CA ALA A 4 -10.65 -1.85 14.08
C ALA A 4 -11.66 -1.94 12.93
N THR A 5 -12.67 -1.08 12.96
CA THR A 5 -13.66 -0.99 11.89
C THR A 5 -13.30 0.03 10.81
N ALA A 6 -12.40 0.97 11.12
CA ALA A 6 -12.02 2.06 10.21
C ALA A 6 -10.87 1.69 9.27
N MET A 7 -10.03 0.72 9.66
CA MET A 7 -8.84 0.34 8.91
C MET A 7 -8.57 -1.17 9.00
N ALA A 8 -8.06 -1.74 7.91
CA ALA A 8 -7.53 -3.10 7.86
C ALA A 8 -6.09 -3.06 7.35
N GLY A 9 -5.27 -4.05 7.74
CA GLY A 9 -3.87 -4.15 7.33
C GLY A 9 -3.57 -5.46 6.63
N VAL A 10 -2.70 -5.42 5.62
CA VAL A 10 -2.13 -6.60 4.94
C VAL A 10 -0.61 -6.47 4.96
N ASN A 11 0.10 -7.44 5.54
CA ASN A 11 1.54 -7.58 5.31
C ASN A 11 1.75 -8.48 4.09
N MET A 12 2.41 -7.95 3.06
CA MET A 12 2.64 -8.66 1.80
C MET A 12 4.12 -8.65 1.43
N ARG A 13 4.54 -9.75 0.78
CA ARG A 13 5.90 -9.92 0.27
C ARG A 13 5.89 -10.40 -1.16
N LEU A 14 6.70 -9.77 -1.99
CA LEU A 14 6.96 -10.17 -3.37
C LEU A 14 8.44 -10.55 -3.52
N ASN A 15 8.70 -11.74 -4.06
CA ASN A 15 10.05 -12.12 -4.48
C ASN A 15 10.56 -11.15 -5.56
N ALA A 16 11.89 -11.11 -5.79
CA ALA A 16 12.46 -10.33 -6.87
C ALA A 16 11.81 -10.69 -8.22
N GLY A 17 11.26 -9.69 -8.90
CA GLY A 17 10.51 -9.83 -10.15
C GLY A 17 9.06 -10.30 -9.99
N GLY A 18 8.66 -10.84 -8.84
CA GLY A 18 7.28 -11.24 -8.55
C GLY A 18 6.31 -10.06 -8.61
N ILE A 19 5.11 -10.30 -9.13
CA ILE A 19 4.09 -9.27 -9.35
C ILE A 19 2.87 -9.57 -8.48
N ARG A 20 2.39 -8.57 -7.74
CA ARG A 20 0.99 -8.48 -7.32
C ARG A 20 0.20 -8.01 -8.53
N GLU A 21 -0.70 -8.88 -9.00
CA GLU A 21 -1.44 -8.70 -10.25
C GLU A 21 -2.09 -7.32 -10.37
N MET A 22 -2.27 -6.81 -11.59
CA MET A 22 -3.08 -5.61 -11.82
C MET A 22 -4.49 -5.81 -11.26
N HIS A 23 -4.90 -4.91 -10.36
CA HIS A 23 -6.17 -5.00 -9.67
C HIS A 23 -6.66 -3.63 -9.21
N TRP A 24 -7.89 -3.58 -8.71
CA TRP A 24 -8.45 -2.43 -8.01
C TRP A 24 -9.39 -2.89 -6.89
N HIS A 25 -9.83 -1.97 -6.05
CA HIS A 25 -10.76 -2.22 -4.95
C HIS A 25 -11.52 -0.93 -4.58
N LEU A 26 -12.57 -1.08 -3.76
CA LEU A 26 -13.44 0.04 -3.35
C LEU A 26 -12.84 0.89 -2.22
N THR A 27 -11.86 0.35 -1.51
CA THR A 27 -11.07 1.04 -0.47
C THR A 27 -9.98 1.88 -1.11
N ALA A 28 -9.54 2.93 -0.40
CA ALA A 28 -8.26 3.53 -0.68
C ALA A 28 -7.17 2.63 -0.09
N GLU A 29 -6.04 2.53 -0.78
CA GLU A 29 -4.87 1.81 -0.28
C GLU A 29 -3.77 2.80 0.06
N TRP A 30 -3.20 2.65 1.24
CA TRP A 30 -1.98 3.32 1.67
C TRP A 30 -0.92 2.26 1.92
N GLY A 31 0.28 2.43 1.37
CA GLY A 31 1.37 1.46 1.50
C GLY A 31 2.60 2.03 2.18
N TYR A 32 3.30 1.20 2.96
CA TYR A 32 4.60 1.47 3.56
C TYR A 32 5.59 0.37 3.18
N THR A 33 6.68 0.73 2.51
CA THR A 33 7.73 -0.25 2.15
C THR A 33 8.56 -0.57 3.40
N ILE A 34 8.53 -1.82 3.86
CA ILE A 34 9.27 -2.28 5.04
C ILE A 34 10.69 -2.65 4.66
N ALA A 35 10.85 -3.48 3.62
CA ALA A 35 12.15 -4.00 3.21
C ALA A 35 12.25 -4.19 1.67
N GLY A 36 13.47 -4.08 1.15
CA GLY A 36 13.73 -4.12 -0.29
C GLY A 36 13.06 -2.99 -1.06
N SER A 37 12.86 -3.15 -2.37
CA SER A 37 12.17 -2.15 -3.18
C SER A 37 11.16 -2.75 -4.15
N CYS A 38 10.08 -2.01 -4.37
CA CYS A 38 9.04 -2.38 -5.30
C CYS A 38 8.90 -1.32 -6.40
N ARG A 39 8.45 -1.73 -7.58
CA ARG A 39 7.90 -0.85 -8.61
C ARG A 39 6.38 -0.86 -8.52
N VAL A 40 5.78 0.31 -8.39
CA VAL A 40 4.33 0.49 -8.42
C VAL A 40 3.88 1.14 -9.72
N ASN A 41 2.75 0.67 -10.25
CA ASN A 41 2.11 1.21 -11.44
C ASN A 41 0.66 1.56 -11.12
N ALA A 42 0.15 2.66 -11.65
CA ALA A 42 -1.25 3.04 -11.55
C ALA A 42 -1.74 3.78 -12.80
N VAL A 43 -3.05 3.75 -13.06
CA VAL A 43 -3.69 4.55 -14.11
C VAL A 43 -4.84 5.34 -13.52
N ASP A 44 -4.82 6.66 -13.68
CA ASP A 44 -5.89 7.48 -13.11
C ASP A 44 -7.16 7.53 -13.97
N GLN A 45 -8.20 8.17 -13.43
CA GLN A 45 -9.52 8.27 -14.09
C GLN A 45 -9.50 9.04 -15.43
N LEU A 46 -8.41 9.75 -15.74
CA LEU A 46 -8.23 10.44 -17.02
C LEU A 46 -7.31 9.67 -17.97
N GLY A 47 -6.90 8.44 -17.63
CA GLY A 47 -6.04 7.60 -18.47
C GLY A 47 -4.56 7.97 -18.41
N ARG A 48 -4.13 8.68 -17.36
CA ARG A 48 -2.72 9.06 -17.16
C ARG A 48 -2.01 7.96 -16.40
N ASN A 49 -0.92 7.44 -16.97
CA ASN A 49 -0.11 6.40 -16.35
C ASN A 49 0.81 7.00 -15.28
N TYR A 50 1.06 6.22 -14.24
CA TYR A 50 2.03 6.54 -13.21
C TYR A 50 2.89 5.31 -12.93
N LEU A 51 4.20 5.48 -12.91
CA LEU A 51 5.16 4.43 -12.60
C LEU A 51 6.21 5.01 -11.66
N ALA A 52 6.53 4.31 -10.57
CA ALA A 52 7.57 4.73 -9.64
C ALA A 52 8.18 3.53 -8.90
N ASP A 53 9.43 3.68 -8.47
CA ASP A 53 10.08 2.76 -7.55
C ASP A 53 10.00 3.33 -6.13
N VAL A 54 9.70 2.47 -5.15
CA VAL A 54 9.61 2.78 -3.72
C VAL A 54 10.59 1.93 -2.92
N TYR A 55 11.24 2.54 -1.93
CA TYR A 55 12.31 1.96 -1.12
C TYR A 55 11.92 1.90 0.36
N PRO A 56 12.68 1.23 1.24
CA PRO A 56 12.32 1.10 2.65
C PRO A 56 12.05 2.47 3.30
N GLY A 57 10.88 2.59 3.93
CA GLY A 57 10.37 3.83 4.52
C GLY A 57 9.63 4.76 3.55
N ASP A 58 9.55 4.45 2.26
CA ASP A 58 8.73 5.19 1.30
C ASP A 58 7.28 4.71 1.30
N LEU A 59 6.38 5.62 0.88
CA LEU A 59 4.94 5.42 0.88
C LEU A 59 4.37 5.37 -0.54
N TRP A 60 3.21 4.75 -0.67
CA TRP A 60 2.28 5.04 -1.74
C TRP A 60 0.86 5.25 -1.22
N TYR A 61 0.02 5.84 -2.07
CA TYR A 61 -1.40 5.93 -1.84
C TYR A 61 -2.16 5.83 -3.17
N PHE A 62 -3.08 4.87 -3.25
CA PHE A 62 -4.01 4.70 -4.35
C PHE A 62 -5.42 5.10 -3.89
N PRO A 63 -6.01 6.17 -4.46
CA PRO A 63 -7.41 6.49 -4.27
C PRO A 63 -8.34 5.32 -4.67
N LYS A 64 -9.55 5.32 -4.09
CA LYS A 64 -10.60 4.32 -4.35
C LYS A 64 -10.78 4.05 -5.84
N GLY A 65 -10.74 2.78 -6.22
CA GLY A 65 -10.97 2.30 -7.59
C GLY A 65 -9.86 2.60 -8.60
N ILE A 66 -8.73 3.18 -8.19
CA ILE A 66 -7.58 3.36 -9.08
C ILE A 66 -6.91 2.00 -9.32
N PRO A 67 -6.86 1.49 -10.57
CA PRO A 67 -6.18 0.25 -10.86
C PRO A 67 -4.67 0.41 -10.72
N HIS A 68 -4.04 -0.58 -10.10
CA HIS A 68 -2.62 -0.57 -9.83
C HIS A 68 -2.03 -1.99 -9.82
N SER A 69 -0.70 -2.07 -9.88
CA SER A 69 0.07 -3.32 -9.71
C SER A 69 1.37 -3.04 -8.98
N ILE A 70 1.93 -4.05 -8.33
CA ILE A 70 3.18 -3.94 -7.56
C ILE A 70 4.12 -5.04 -8.04
N GLN A 71 5.39 -4.72 -8.24
CA GLN A 71 6.40 -5.69 -8.65
C GLN A 71 7.65 -5.58 -7.78
N GLY A 72 8.13 -6.70 -7.23
CA GLY A 72 9.39 -6.72 -6.49
C GLY A 72 10.58 -6.44 -7.40
N LEU A 73 11.52 -5.61 -6.93
CA LEU A 73 12.80 -5.37 -7.60
C LEU A 73 13.89 -6.27 -6.99
N ASN A 74 15.15 -6.08 -7.40
CA ASN A 74 16.26 -6.96 -7.02
C ASN A 74 17.45 -6.21 -6.37
N ASP A 75 17.19 -5.04 -5.78
CA ASP A 75 18.14 -4.37 -4.90
C ASP A 75 18.50 -5.25 -3.69
N THR A 76 17.58 -6.13 -3.27
CA THR A 76 17.84 -7.25 -2.38
C THR A 76 17.48 -8.58 -3.05
N ALA A 77 18.11 -9.68 -2.64
CA ALA A 77 17.80 -11.03 -3.15
C ALA A 77 16.36 -11.46 -2.83
N ASP A 78 15.78 -10.82 -1.83
CA ASP A 78 14.54 -11.15 -1.15
C ASP A 78 13.30 -10.50 -1.79
N GLY A 79 13.51 -9.59 -2.75
CA GLY A 79 12.46 -8.81 -3.37
C GLY A 79 12.03 -7.63 -2.50
N CYS A 80 10.74 -7.50 -2.21
CA CYS A 80 10.23 -6.47 -1.31
C CYS A 80 9.13 -6.97 -0.36
N GLU A 81 9.07 -6.36 0.82
CA GLU A 81 8.04 -6.56 1.84
C GLU A 81 7.46 -5.20 2.24
N PHE A 82 6.14 -5.15 2.39
CA PHE A 82 5.42 -3.91 2.59
C PHE A 82 4.11 -4.14 3.34
N LEU A 83 3.70 -3.10 4.06
CA LEU A 83 2.42 -3.03 4.75
C LEU A 83 1.43 -2.24 3.92
N LEU A 84 0.27 -2.82 3.64
CA LEU A 84 -0.90 -2.13 3.11
C LEU A 84 -1.84 -1.79 4.27
N VAL A 85 -2.40 -0.58 4.24
CA VAL A 85 -3.47 -0.14 5.12
C VAL A 85 -4.63 0.35 4.26
N LEU A 86 -5.80 -0.22 4.49
CA LEU A 86 -7.01 0.02 3.72
C LEU A 86 -8.01 0.78 4.60
N ASP A 87 -8.73 1.75 4.03
CA ASP A 87 -9.66 2.63 4.76
C ASP A 87 -11.04 2.02 5.07
N ASP A 88 -11.07 0.70 5.29
CA ASP A 88 -12.24 -0.07 5.73
C ASP A 88 -11.77 -1.30 6.51
N GLY A 89 -12.19 -1.44 7.77
CA GLY A 89 -11.83 -2.56 8.64
C GLY A 89 -12.45 -3.90 8.23
N THR A 90 -13.40 -3.91 7.30
CA THR A 90 -14.01 -5.11 6.72
C THR A 90 -13.31 -5.60 5.46
N PHE A 91 -12.28 -4.88 4.99
CA PHE A 91 -11.51 -5.26 3.80
C PHE A 91 -10.92 -6.66 3.92
N SER A 92 -10.91 -7.37 2.79
CA SER A 92 -10.24 -8.64 2.61
C SER A 92 -9.48 -8.62 1.28
N GLU A 93 -8.21 -9.01 1.31
CA GLU A 93 -7.35 -9.11 0.13
C GLU A 93 -7.94 -10.07 -0.93
N ASP A 94 -8.71 -11.07 -0.49
CA ASP A 94 -9.39 -12.04 -1.34
C ASP A 94 -10.57 -11.44 -2.13
N SER A 95 -10.98 -10.21 -1.79
CA SER A 95 -12.13 -9.51 -2.39
C SER A 95 -11.73 -8.36 -3.33
N THR A 96 -10.48 -8.35 -3.80
CA THR A 96 -10.02 -7.39 -4.81
C THR A 96 -10.54 -7.74 -6.21
N PHE A 97 -10.68 -6.75 -7.08
CA PHE A 97 -11.03 -6.96 -8.49
C PHE A 97 -9.77 -7.22 -9.30
N LEU A 98 -9.50 -8.48 -9.62
CA LEU A 98 -8.30 -8.90 -10.35
C LEU A 98 -8.55 -8.86 -11.86
N LEU A 99 -7.58 -8.36 -12.63
CA LEU A 99 -7.72 -8.25 -14.09
C LEU A 99 -8.01 -9.59 -14.76
N THR A 100 -7.26 -10.64 -14.40
CA THR A 100 -7.41 -11.98 -14.97
C THR A 100 -8.71 -12.64 -14.55
N ASP A 101 -9.18 -12.40 -13.33
CA ASP A 101 -10.48 -12.88 -12.86
C ASP A 101 -11.62 -12.21 -13.65
N TRP A 102 -11.54 -10.90 -13.85
CA TRP A 102 -12.51 -10.18 -14.66
C TRP A 102 -12.53 -10.71 -16.10
N MET A 103 -11.36 -10.89 -16.71
CA MET A 103 -11.26 -11.41 -18.08
C MET A 103 -11.75 -12.85 -18.21
N ALA A 104 -11.54 -13.70 -17.22
CA ALA A 104 -12.05 -15.08 -17.20
C ALA A 104 -13.59 -15.14 -17.14
N HIS A 105 -14.23 -14.10 -16.60
CA HIS A 105 -15.68 -14.03 -16.41
C HIS A 105 -16.41 -13.13 -17.43
N VAL A 106 -15.72 -12.69 -18.49
CA VAL A 106 -16.32 -11.98 -19.62
C VAL A 106 -16.29 -12.88 -20.86
N PRO A 107 -17.41 -13.07 -21.60
CA PRO A 107 -17.41 -13.87 -22.82
C PRO A 107 -16.36 -13.39 -23.82
N LYS A 108 -15.63 -14.33 -24.45
CA LYS A 108 -14.52 -14.02 -25.37
C LYS A 108 -14.95 -13.10 -26.52
N GLU A 109 -16.18 -13.25 -27.01
CA GLU A 109 -16.75 -12.38 -28.06
C GLU A 109 -16.95 -10.94 -27.60
N VAL A 110 -17.23 -10.72 -26.31
CA VAL A 110 -17.32 -9.37 -25.72
C VAL A 110 -15.93 -8.76 -25.59
N LEU A 111 -14.94 -9.52 -25.12
CA LEU A 111 -13.54 -9.08 -25.09
C LEU A 111 -13.04 -8.73 -26.50
N ALA A 112 -13.26 -9.62 -27.46
CA ALA A 112 -12.91 -9.42 -28.87
C ALA A 112 -13.52 -8.14 -29.45
N LYS A 113 -14.80 -7.90 -29.17
CA LYS A 113 -15.49 -6.68 -29.60
C LYS A 113 -14.92 -5.43 -28.92
N ASN A 114 -14.60 -5.49 -27.62
CA ASN A 114 -14.01 -4.38 -26.86
C ASN A 114 -12.63 -3.97 -27.41
N PHE A 115 -11.75 -4.95 -27.63
CA PHE A 115 -10.38 -4.73 -28.12
C PHE A 115 -10.28 -4.61 -29.65
N ARG A 116 -11.39 -4.85 -30.38
CA ARG A 116 -11.46 -4.83 -31.86
C ARG A 116 -10.49 -5.82 -32.53
N VAL A 117 -10.41 -7.02 -31.97
CA VAL A 117 -9.56 -8.12 -32.46
C VAL A 117 -10.39 -9.39 -32.69
N ASN A 118 -9.79 -10.44 -33.24
CA ASN A 118 -10.43 -11.75 -33.36
C ASN A 118 -10.55 -12.41 -31.97
N THR A 119 -11.60 -13.21 -31.75
CA THR A 119 -11.80 -14.00 -30.52
C THR A 119 -10.62 -14.92 -30.21
N SER A 120 -9.91 -15.41 -31.23
CA SER A 120 -8.76 -16.30 -31.05
C SER A 120 -7.59 -15.68 -30.27
N VAL A 121 -7.51 -14.34 -30.21
CA VAL A 121 -6.50 -13.64 -29.38
C VAL A 121 -6.68 -13.95 -27.89
N PHE A 122 -7.90 -14.28 -27.48
CA PHE A 122 -8.24 -14.61 -26.08
C PHE A 122 -8.24 -16.12 -25.80
N ASP A 123 -7.68 -16.96 -26.68
CA ASP A 123 -7.67 -18.41 -26.45
C ASP A 123 -6.74 -18.88 -25.32
N HIS A 124 -5.82 -18.01 -24.91
CA HIS A 124 -4.80 -18.30 -23.90
C HIS A 124 -4.82 -17.33 -22.71
N ILE A 125 -5.89 -16.56 -22.53
CA ILE A 125 -6.04 -15.81 -21.28
C ILE A 125 -6.23 -16.79 -20.12
N PRO A 126 -5.77 -16.44 -18.90
CA PRO A 126 -6.03 -17.26 -17.72
C PRO A 126 -7.53 -17.50 -17.52
N ASP A 127 -7.89 -18.69 -17.07
CA ASP A 127 -9.26 -19.11 -16.76
C ASP A 127 -9.68 -18.82 -15.30
N ARG A 128 -8.78 -18.21 -14.54
CA ARG A 128 -8.91 -17.87 -13.12
C ARG A 128 -7.98 -16.72 -12.76
N GLN A 129 -8.22 -16.13 -11.59
CA GLN A 129 -7.27 -15.21 -10.97
C GLN A 129 -5.86 -15.78 -10.84
N LEU A 130 -4.85 -14.95 -11.08
CA LEU A 130 -3.45 -15.27 -10.80
C LEU A 130 -3.02 -14.74 -9.42
N TRP A 131 -3.58 -13.62 -8.98
CA TRP A 131 -3.34 -12.93 -7.71
C TRP A 131 -1.90 -12.44 -7.51
N MET A 132 -0.94 -13.37 -7.42
CA MET A 132 0.49 -13.12 -7.46
C MET A 132 1.16 -14.05 -8.47
N LEU A 133 2.03 -13.50 -9.32
CA LEU A 133 2.69 -14.27 -10.38
C LEU A 133 4.20 -14.03 -10.41
N PRO A 134 5.01 -15.06 -10.73
CA PRO A 134 6.43 -14.88 -10.97
C PRO A 134 6.64 -14.12 -12.29
N SER A 135 7.63 -13.23 -12.31
CA SER A 135 8.09 -12.58 -13.53
C SER A 135 9.58 -12.29 -13.43
N VAL A 136 10.20 -11.94 -14.55
CA VAL A 136 11.56 -11.40 -14.56
C VAL A 136 11.57 -10.02 -13.93
N VAL A 137 12.69 -9.67 -13.31
CA VAL A 137 12.92 -8.34 -12.76
C VAL A 137 12.95 -7.32 -13.91
N PRO A 138 12.26 -6.17 -13.79
CA PRO A 138 12.35 -5.10 -14.78
C PRO A 138 13.80 -4.63 -14.96
N THR A 139 14.27 -4.59 -16.20
CA THR A 139 15.63 -4.11 -16.52
C THR A 139 15.67 -2.62 -16.85
N GLN A 140 14.54 -2.06 -17.27
CA GLN A 140 14.39 -0.65 -17.63
C GLN A 140 14.21 0.21 -16.38
N SER A 141 14.79 1.42 -16.39
CA SER A 141 14.47 2.45 -15.41
C SER A 141 12.99 2.87 -15.51
N VAL A 142 12.47 3.51 -14.46
CA VAL A 142 11.10 4.07 -14.49
C VAL A 142 10.91 5.00 -15.68
N ALA A 143 11.89 5.86 -15.98
CA ALA A 143 11.80 6.81 -17.09
C ALA A 143 11.72 6.14 -18.47
N GLU A 144 12.38 4.99 -18.64
CA GLU A 144 12.37 4.21 -19.89
C GLU A 144 11.12 3.35 -20.03
N ALA A 145 10.60 2.82 -18.91
CA ALA A 145 9.44 1.93 -18.89
C ALA A 145 8.09 2.67 -18.85
N ASN A 146 8.07 3.94 -18.41
CA ASN A 146 6.83 4.69 -18.26
C ASN A 146 6.20 4.99 -19.63
N PRO A 147 4.95 4.56 -19.90
CA PRO A 147 4.32 4.82 -21.18
C PRO A 147 4.06 6.31 -21.38
N VAL A 148 4.37 6.83 -22.58
CA VAL A 148 3.98 8.19 -22.97
C VAL A 148 2.45 8.24 -23.10
N SER A 149 1.77 8.81 -22.10
CA SER A 149 0.31 8.92 -22.13
C SER A 149 -0.12 10.15 -22.93
N PRO A 150 -1.02 10.00 -23.92
CA PRO A 150 -1.62 11.14 -24.62
C PRO A 150 -2.50 12.01 -23.71
N ALA A 151 -2.92 11.48 -22.55
CA ALA A 151 -3.67 12.22 -21.53
C ALA A 151 -2.79 13.07 -20.60
N GLY A 152 -1.46 13.02 -20.78
CA GLY A 152 -0.50 13.74 -19.96
C GLY A 152 -0.09 12.98 -18.69
N ILE A 153 0.39 13.73 -17.69
CA ILE A 153 0.96 13.20 -16.44
C ILE A 153 -0.02 13.48 -15.28
N ALA A 154 -0.16 12.54 -14.36
CA ALA A 154 -0.94 12.76 -13.14
C ALA A 154 -0.40 13.96 -12.36
N PRO A 155 -1.26 14.90 -11.90
CA PRO A 155 -0.82 16.16 -11.31
C PRO A 155 -0.25 15.98 -9.90
N LEU A 156 -0.65 14.91 -9.21
CA LEU A 156 -0.13 14.52 -7.91
C LEU A 156 0.55 13.16 -8.05
N PRO A 157 1.72 12.97 -7.44
CA PRO A 157 2.37 11.66 -7.40
C PRO A 157 1.57 10.70 -6.52
N PHE A 158 1.57 9.42 -6.88
CA PHE A 158 0.99 8.34 -6.07
C PHE A 158 1.99 7.76 -5.06
N THR A 159 3.25 8.19 -5.08
CA THR A 159 4.27 7.81 -4.09
C THR A 159 4.83 9.03 -3.37
N PHE A 160 5.37 8.80 -2.17
CA PHE A 160 6.03 9.81 -1.37
C PHE A 160 7.28 9.24 -0.70
N ALA A 161 8.42 9.92 -0.89
CA ALA A 161 9.70 9.49 -0.32
C ALA A 161 9.80 9.82 1.18
N ALA A 162 8.94 9.21 2.02
CA ALA A 162 8.93 9.47 3.46
C ALA A 162 10.24 9.05 4.15
N SER A 163 11.02 8.14 3.57
CA SER A 163 12.37 7.79 4.03
C SER A 163 13.31 9.01 4.04
N LYS A 164 13.06 10.00 3.19
CA LYS A 164 13.85 11.23 3.05
C LYS A 164 13.19 12.46 3.69
N ALA A 165 11.97 12.32 4.19
CA ALA A 165 11.27 13.41 4.85
C ALA A 165 11.88 13.65 6.25
N PRO A 166 12.01 14.93 6.67
CA PRO A 166 12.59 15.25 7.96
C PRO A 166 11.71 14.71 9.10
N ALA A 167 12.36 14.10 10.11
CA ALA A 167 11.72 13.76 11.36
C ALA A 167 11.96 14.87 12.40
N THR A 168 11.00 15.07 13.29
CA THR A 168 11.13 15.96 14.44
C THR A 168 11.80 15.21 15.58
N ASN A 169 12.93 15.72 16.06
CA ASN A 169 13.61 15.18 17.24
C ASN A 169 12.83 15.54 18.52
N THR A 170 12.74 14.59 19.42
CA THR A 170 12.14 14.74 20.75
C THR A 170 13.14 14.28 21.82
N THR A 171 12.79 14.41 23.09
CA THR A 171 13.62 13.91 24.19
C THR A 171 13.71 12.37 24.23
N GLY A 172 12.77 11.66 23.62
CA GLY A 172 12.64 10.20 23.68
C GLY A 172 12.79 9.48 22.35
N GLY A 173 13.21 10.18 21.28
CA GLY A 173 13.35 9.63 19.93
C GLY A 173 12.84 10.60 18.86
N THR A 174 12.19 10.10 17.81
CA THR A 174 11.77 10.91 16.65
C THR A 174 10.31 10.67 16.29
N VAL A 175 9.68 11.68 15.67
CA VAL A 175 8.36 11.58 15.06
C VAL A 175 8.36 12.18 13.67
N LYS A 176 7.77 11.48 12.71
CA LYS A 176 7.55 11.94 11.34
C LYS A 176 6.07 11.85 11.01
N ILE A 177 5.51 12.96 10.53
CA ILE A 177 4.10 13.07 10.16
C ILE A 177 3.99 13.26 8.65
N VAL A 178 3.20 12.42 7.99
CA VAL A 178 2.87 12.55 6.57
C VAL A 178 1.36 12.46 6.40
N ASP A 179 0.74 13.50 5.87
CA ASP A 179 -0.72 13.58 5.66
C ASP A 179 -1.04 14.36 4.38
N SER A 180 -2.32 14.64 4.11
CA SER A 180 -2.76 15.35 2.90
C SER A 180 -2.18 16.76 2.70
N ARG A 181 -1.52 17.36 3.70
CA ARG A 181 -0.85 18.66 3.59
C ARG A 181 0.55 18.53 2.97
N THR A 182 1.16 17.35 3.06
CA THR A 182 2.50 17.06 2.52
C THR A 182 2.47 16.01 1.40
N PHE A 183 1.69 14.95 1.58
CA PHE A 183 1.40 13.93 0.57
C PHE A 183 -0.04 14.12 0.05
N ASN A 184 -0.21 15.13 -0.81
CA ASN A 184 -1.51 15.67 -1.21
C ASN A 184 -2.50 14.69 -1.84
N ILE A 185 -2.08 13.51 -2.31
CA ILE A 185 -3.02 12.50 -2.82
C ILE A 185 -3.64 11.68 -1.69
N SER A 186 -2.97 11.57 -0.53
CA SER A 186 -3.36 10.74 0.62
C SER A 186 -4.45 11.43 1.45
N GLN A 187 -5.70 11.31 1.00
CA GLN A 187 -6.84 12.05 1.54
C GLN A 187 -7.51 11.38 2.75
N THR A 188 -7.43 10.04 2.85
CA THR A 188 -8.18 9.29 3.89
C THR A 188 -7.29 8.66 4.96
N ILE A 189 -5.97 8.59 4.75
CA ILE A 189 -5.01 7.99 5.68
C ILE A 189 -3.85 8.96 5.90
N ALA A 190 -3.42 9.07 7.16
CA ALA A 190 -2.26 9.85 7.58
C ALA A 190 -1.31 8.96 8.40
N LEU A 191 0.00 9.21 8.28
CA LEU A 191 1.06 8.50 8.97
C LEU A 191 1.61 9.32 10.14
N GLY A 192 1.76 8.68 11.29
CA GLY A 192 2.71 9.04 12.33
C GLY A 192 3.74 7.94 12.53
N GLU A 193 4.93 8.09 11.95
CA GLU A 193 6.06 7.17 12.15
C GLU A 193 6.82 7.63 13.39
N VAL A 194 6.92 6.76 14.40
CA VAL A 194 7.48 7.09 15.71
C VAL A 194 8.61 6.12 16.03
N THR A 195 9.79 6.66 16.34
CA THR A 195 10.89 5.89 16.93
C THR A 195 11.01 6.30 18.39
N VAL A 196 10.97 5.32 19.30
CA VAL A 196 11.20 5.52 20.73
C VAL A 196 12.50 4.82 21.11
N VAL A 197 13.47 5.56 21.63
CA VAL A 197 14.76 4.98 22.07
C VAL A 197 14.57 4.16 23.36
N PRO A 198 15.47 3.22 23.70
CA PRO A 198 15.41 2.51 24.97
C PRO A 198 15.36 3.48 26.17
N GLY A 199 14.38 3.30 27.05
CA GLY A 199 14.10 4.19 28.18
C GLY A 199 13.28 5.45 27.85
N GLY A 200 13.01 5.70 26.57
CA GLY A 200 12.08 6.74 26.11
C GLY A 200 10.62 6.32 26.25
N ILE A 201 9.71 7.26 26.00
CA ILE A 201 8.26 7.03 25.99
C ILE A 201 7.58 7.96 24.98
N ARG A 202 6.56 7.46 24.28
CA ARG A 202 5.57 8.30 23.62
C ARG A 202 4.65 8.88 24.70
N GLU A 203 4.69 10.20 24.89
CA GLU A 203 3.93 10.87 25.95
C GLU A 203 2.42 10.55 25.94
N LEU A 204 1.78 10.69 27.09
CA LEU A 204 0.33 10.54 27.23
C LEU A 204 -0.38 11.54 26.31
N HIS A 205 -1.20 11.03 25.42
CA HIS A 205 -1.94 11.84 24.45
C HIS A 205 -3.21 11.12 24.02
N TRP A 206 -4.00 11.80 23.19
CA TRP A 206 -5.14 11.23 22.48
C TRP A 206 -5.25 11.92 21.12
N HIS A 207 -6.02 11.31 20.22
CA HIS A 207 -6.39 11.92 18.94
C HIS A 207 -7.82 12.45 19.02
N PRO A 208 -8.07 13.73 18.70
CA PRO A 208 -9.37 14.35 18.90
C PRO A 208 -10.42 13.96 17.86
N THR A 209 -10.02 13.41 16.71
CA THR A 209 -10.88 13.32 15.53
C THR A 209 -10.98 11.93 14.90
N GLN A 210 -9.95 11.09 15.00
CA GLN A 210 -9.87 9.82 14.28
C GLN A 210 -9.31 8.71 15.18
N PRO A 211 -9.68 7.44 14.94
CA PRO A 211 -9.03 6.31 15.60
C PRO A 211 -7.57 6.17 15.15
N GLU A 212 -6.74 5.58 16.01
CA GLU A 212 -5.37 5.18 15.67
C GLU A 212 -5.33 3.69 15.36
N TRP A 213 -4.64 3.31 14.29
CA TRP A 213 -4.28 1.94 13.97
C TRP A 213 -2.75 1.89 13.90
N SER A 214 -2.14 0.95 14.62
CA SER A 214 -0.69 0.89 14.80
C SER A 214 -0.14 -0.42 14.27
N TYR A 215 1.00 -0.37 13.59
CA TYR A 215 1.82 -1.54 13.29
C TYR A 215 3.20 -1.36 13.91
N PHE A 216 3.65 -2.37 14.67
CA PHE A 216 4.95 -2.35 15.33
C PHE A 216 6.00 -2.94 14.38
N LEU A 217 6.83 -2.07 13.78
CA LEU A 217 7.89 -2.49 12.85
C LEU A 217 8.99 -3.31 13.56
N GLU A 218 9.43 -2.83 14.72
CA GLU A 218 10.51 -3.43 15.49
C GLU A 218 10.44 -3.08 16.98
N GLY A 219 11.22 -3.80 17.79
CA GLY A 219 11.31 -3.56 19.23
C GLY A 219 10.19 -4.20 20.04
N ASN A 220 10.03 -3.70 21.27
CA ASN A 220 8.99 -4.13 22.21
C ASN A 220 8.39 -2.88 22.87
N ALA A 221 7.07 -2.86 23.02
CA ALA A 221 6.34 -1.73 23.60
C ALA A 221 5.27 -2.23 24.58
N ARG A 222 4.90 -1.35 25.51
CA ARG A 222 3.75 -1.53 26.40
C ARG A 222 2.85 -0.31 26.28
N VAL A 223 1.58 -0.52 25.99
CA VAL A 223 0.60 0.55 25.77
C VAL A 223 -0.59 0.34 26.68
N THR A 224 -1.02 1.40 27.36
CA THR A 224 -2.27 1.40 28.13
C THR A 224 -3.31 2.25 27.41
N VAL A 225 -4.45 1.64 27.08
CA VAL A 225 -5.61 2.33 26.51
C VAL A 225 -6.58 2.65 27.64
N PHE A 226 -6.95 3.93 27.77
CA PHE A 226 -7.97 4.40 28.71
C PHE A 226 -9.27 4.67 27.95
N ALA A 227 -10.35 3.95 28.29
CA ALA A 227 -11.63 3.94 27.59
C ALA A 227 -12.75 4.63 28.40
N SER A 228 -12.43 5.71 29.11
CA SER A 228 -13.34 6.44 30.02
C SER A 228 -13.86 5.61 31.20
N SER A 229 -14.53 6.27 32.14
CA SER A 229 -15.21 5.64 33.30
C SER A 229 -14.32 4.71 34.14
N GLY A 230 -13.04 5.04 34.26
CA GLY A 230 -12.06 4.22 34.99
C GLY A 230 -11.64 2.93 34.28
N ASN A 231 -12.12 2.69 33.06
CA ASN A 231 -11.72 1.53 32.27
C ASN A 231 -10.36 1.79 31.62
N ALA A 232 -9.40 0.93 31.94
CA ALA A 232 -8.10 0.92 31.29
C ALA A 232 -7.64 -0.51 31.08
N ARG A 233 -6.89 -0.75 30.01
CA ARG A 233 -6.23 -2.02 29.77
C ARG A 233 -4.84 -1.79 29.18
N THR A 234 -3.89 -2.58 29.65
CA THR A 234 -2.51 -2.58 29.20
C THR A 234 -2.26 -3.78 28.31
N PHE A 235 -1.53 -3.56 27.22
CA PHE A 235 -1.13 -4.56 26.25
C PHE A 235 0.38 -4.44 26.02
N ASP A 236 1.03 -5.58 25.81
CA ASP A 236 2.41 -5.66 25.37
C ASP A 236 2.41 -5.95 23.86
N TYR A 237 3.28 -5.27 23.12
CA TYR A 237 3.42 -5.36 21.67
C TYR A 237 4.88 -5.59 21.28
N GLN A 238 5.09 -6.29 20.18
CA GLN A 238 6.39 -6.55 19.56
C GLN A 238 6.31 -6.43 18.03
N ALA A 239 7.44 -6.61 17.35
CA ALA A 239 7.51 -6.59 15.89
C ALA A 239 6.45 -7.50 15.25
N GLY A 240 5.68 -6.96 14.30
CA GLY A 240 4.61 -7.65 13.59
C GLY A 240 3.22 -7.55 14.23
N ASP A 241 3.12 -7.02 15.46
CA ASP A 241 1.82 -6.83 16.10
C ASP A 241 1.06 -5.62 15.54
N VAL A 242 -0.27 -5.70 15.65
CA VAL A 242 -1.21 -4.64 15.29
C VAL A 242 -1.94 -4.15 16.54
N GLY A 243 -1.99 -2.82 16.73
CA GLY A 243 -2.77 -2.14 17.76
C GLY A 243 -3.95 -1.34 17.17
N SER A 244 -5.05 -1.24 17.92
CA SER A 244 -6.23 -0.41 17.61
C SER A 244 -7.04 -0.07 18.85
#